data_AF-A0A961L8T7-F1
#
_entry.id   AF-A0A961L8T7-F1
#
_cell.length_a   1.000
_cell.length_b   1.000
_cell.length_c   1.000
_cell.angle_alpha   90.00
_cell.angle_beta   90.00
_cell.angle_gamma   90.00
#
_symmetry.space_group_name_H-M   'P 1'
#
loop_
_entity.id
_entity.type
_entity.pdbx_description
1 polymer ?
#
loop_
_entity_poly.entity_id
_entity_poly.type
_entity_poly.pdbx_seq_one_letter_code
_entity_poly.pdbx_strand_id
1 'polypeptide(L)'
;MTDAITETSAAAPDRMRVWDAPLRVFHWGLVAAFTLAWLTADEWQTAHEIAGYAVAGLVAFRLVWGFAGNRHARFARFLRGPVATLDYLRDMLARRERRYLGHN
;
A
#
# COMPACT_ATOMS: atom_id res chain seq x y z
N MET A 1 15.82 45.89 -30.64
CA MET A 1 15.98 45.55 -29.20
C MET A 1 14.60 45.21 -28.67
N THR A 2 14.09 44.03 -29.02
CA THR A 2 12.78 43.37 -28.72
C THR A 2 12.54 42.51 -29.97
N ASP A 3 12.52 41.18 -29.92
CA ASP A 3 11.54 40.36 -29.22
C ASP A 3 12.16 39.06 -28.71
N ALA A 4 12.30 38.93 -27.40
CA ALA A 4 12.46 37.64 -26.75
C ALA A 4 11.06 37.10 -26.44
N ILE A 5 10.47 36.44 -27.44
CA ILE A 5 9.32 35.57 -27.22
C ILE A 5 9.73 34.50 -26.20
N THR A 6 9.30 34.70 -24.97
CA THR A 6 9.46 33.76 -23.87
C THR A 6 8.56 32.58 -24.17
N GLU A 7 9.11 31.52 -24.78
CA GLU A 7 8.46 30.22 -24.82
C GLU A 7 8.29 29.72 -23.39
N THR A 8 7.13 29.98 -22.79
CA THR A 8 6.67 29.25 -21.62
C THR A 8 6.32 27.85 -22.10
N SER A 9 7.33 26.98 -22.14
CA SER A 9 7.14 25.53 -22.28
C SER A 9 6.38 25.05 -21.04
N ALA A 10 5.05 24.95 -21.15
CA ALA A 10 4.19 24.36 -20.15
C ALA A 10 4.65 22.91 -19.91
N ALA A 11 5.37 22.68 -18.82
CA ALA A 11 5.80 21.36 -18.40
C ALA A 11 4.55 20.46 -18.22
N ALA A 12 4.47 19.38 -18.98
CA ALA A 12 3.38 18.42 -18.87
C ALA A 12 3.29 17.88 -17.44
N PRO A 13 2.08 17.67 -16.89
CA PRO A 13 1.91 17.18 -15.52
C PRO A 13 2.58 15.82 -15.37
N ASP A 14 3.55 15.74 -14.45
CA ASP A 14 4.23 14.50 -14.07
C ASP A 14 3.20 13.53 -13.50
N ARG A 15 2.84 12.49 -14.27
CA ARG A 15 1.88 11.48 -13.84
C ARG A 15 2.54 10.61 -12.78
N MET A 16 2.47 11.04 -11.52
CA MET A 16 2.90 10.24 -10.40
C MET A 16 2.12 8.92 -10.39
N ARG A 17 2.85 7.82 -10.55
CA ARG A 17 2.28 6.46 -10.53
C ARG A 17 1.94 6.12 -9.08
N VAL A 18 0.72 6.49 -8.66
CA VAL A 18 0.22 6.32 -7.28
C VAL A 18 0.08 4.84 -6.93
N TRP A 19 -0.11 3.99 -7.94
CA TRP A 19 -0.29 2.57 -7.70
C TRP A 19 1.00 1.77 -7.82
N ASP A 20 1.35 1.19 -6.69
CA ASP A 20 2.53 0.38 -6.51
C ASP A 20 2.39 -1.02 -7.08
N ALA A 21 3.05 -1.27 -8.22
CA ALA A 21 3.06 -2.56 -8.88
C ALA A 21 3.44 -3.73 -7.94
N PRO A 22 4.48 -3.63 -7.06
CA PRO A 22 4.84 -4.73 -6.16
C PRO A 22 3.73 -5.11 -5.17
N LEU A 23 2.92 -4.12 -4.73
CA LEU A 23 1.81 -4.36 -3.83
C LEU A 23 0.65 -5.08 -4.53
N ARG A 24 0.40 -4.80 -5.82
CA ARG A 24 -0.59 -5.55 -6.61
C ARG A 24 -0.21 -7.00 -6.73
N VAL A 25 1.05 -7.26 -7.10
CA VAL A 25 1.54 -8.62 -7.30
C VAL A 25 1.44 -9.42 -6.01
N PHE A 26 1.85 -8.84 -4.87
CA PHE A 26 1.66 -9.48 -3.58
C PHE A 26 0.18 -9.76 -3.28
N HIS A 27 -0.70 -8.76 -3.44
CA HIS A 27 -2.10 -8.89 -3.07
C HIS A 27 -2.84 -9.92 -3.93
N TRP A 28 -2.74 -9.82 -5.26
CA TRP A 28 -3.38 -10.76 -6.17
C TRP A 28 -2.76 -12.16 -6.08
N GLY A 29 -1.44 -12.24 -5.85
CA GLY A 29 -0.77 -13.52 -5.58
C GLY A 29 -1.31 -14.17 -4.31
N LEU A 30 -1.52 -13.40 -3.24
CA LEU A 30 -2.08 -13.91 -1.99
C LEU A 30 -3.53 -14.39 -2.17
N VAL A 31 -4.36 -13.62 -2.89
CA VAL A 31 -5.73 -14.01 -3.23
C VAL A 31 -5.74 -15.33 -4.00
N ALA A 32 -4.90 -15.47 -5.02
CA ALA A 32 -4.82 -16.68 -5.83
C ALA A 32 -4.34 -17.90 -5.02
N ALA A 33 -3.26 -17.75 -4.23
CA ALA A 33 -2.71 -18.82 -3.41
C ALA A 33 -3.70 -19.27 -2.33
N PHE A 34 -4.38 -18.32 -1.67
CA PHE A 34 -5.41 -18.64 -0.68
C PHE A 34 -6.62 -19.34 -1.32
N THR A 35 -7.08 -18.88 -2.48
CA THR A 35 -8.19 -19.51 -3.21
C THR A 35 -7.82 -20.95 -3.60
N LEU A 36 -6.59 -21.18 -4.09
CA LEU A 36 -6.10 -22.52 -4.40
C LEU A 36 -6.06 -23.41 -3.16
N ALA A 37 -5.50 -22.91 -2.04
CA ALA A 37 -5.46 -23.64 -0.78
C ALA A 37 -6.88 -24.01 -0.30
N TRP A 38 -7.84 -23.10 -0.41
CA TRP A 38 -9.22 -23.35 -0.03
C TRP A 38 -9.89 -24.42 -0.90
N LEU A 39 -9.73 -24.34 -2.23
CA LEU A 39 -10.32 -25.31 -3.16
C LEU A 39 -9.70 -26.71 -3.06
N THR A 40 -8.45 -26.80 -2.62
CA THR A 40 -7.68 -28.06 -2.61
C THR A 40 -7.60 -28.73 -1.23
N ALA A 41 -8.23 -28.13 -0.22
CA ALA A 41 -8.08 -28.53 1.18
C ALA A 41 -8.42 -30.00 1.45
N ASP A 42 -9.50 -30.52 0.86
CA ASP A 42 -10.01 -31.86 1.18
C ASP A 42 -9.61 -32.94 0.15
N GLU A 43 -9.43 -32.56 -1.13
CA GLU A 43 -9.26 -33.51 -2.24
C GLU A 43 -7.81 -33.61 -2.74
N TRP A 44 -7.00 -32.57 -2.51
CA TRP A 44 -5.67 -32.47 -3.15
C TRP A 44 -4.61 -31.89 -2.22
N GLN A 45 -4.27 -32.66 -1.19
CA GLN A 45 -3.36 -32.24 -0.12
C GLN A 45 -2.01 -31.70 -0.63
N THR A 46 -1.40 -32.30 -1.65
CA THR A 46 -0.14 -31.79 -2.23
C THR A 46 -0.30 -30.38 -2.81
N ALA A 47 -1.42 -30.10 -3.48
CA ALA A 47 -1.71 -28.78 -4.01
C ALA A 47 -1.97 -27.77 -2.88
N HIS A 48 -2.66 -28.19 -1.81
CA HIS A 48 -2.85 -27.37 -0.61
C HIS A 48 -1.52 -27.01 0.07
N GLU A 49 -0.61 -27.98 0.22
CA GLU A 49 0.73 -27.77 0.78
C GLU A 49 1.56 -26.80 -0.07
N ILE A 50 1.58 -26.98 -1.39
CA ILE A 50 2.25 -26.06 -2.33
C ILE A 50 1.65 -24.65 -2.23
N ALA A 51 0.32 -24.53 -2.14
CA ALA A 51 -0.35 -23.25 -1.95
C ALA A 51 0.05 -22.60 -0.61
N GLY A 52 0.19 -23.39 0.45
CA GLY A 52 0.72 -22.94 1.74
C GLY A 52 2.15 -22.39 1.63
N TYR A 53 3.04 -23.09 0.92
CA TYR A 53 4.39 -22.58 0.66
C TYR A 53 4.40 -21.31 -0.20
N ALA A 54 3.49 -21.18 -1.17
CA ALA A 54 3.34 -19.96 -1.95
C ALA A 54 2.91 -18.78 -1.07
N VAL A 55 1.94 -18.98 -0.15
CA VAL A 55 1.55 -17.98 0.84
C VAL A 55 2.73 -17.60 1.73
N ALA A 56 3.46 -18.58 2.27
CA ALA A 56 4.64 -18.33 3.11
C ALA A 56 5.71 -17.52 2.36
N GLY A 57 5.99 -17.87 1.10
CA GLY A 57 6.90 -17.13 0.23
C GLY A 57 6.46 -15.69 -0.05
N LEU A 58 5.17 -15.48 -0.31
CA LEU A 58 4.60 -14.13 -0.49
C LEU A 58 4.73 -13.29 0.78
N VAL A 59 4.48 -13.87 1.96
CA VAL A 59 4.66 -13.20 3.26
C VAL A 59 6.14 -12.87 3.49
N ALA A 60 7.06 -13.80 3.23
CA ALA A 60 8.49 -13.54 3.35
C ALA A 60 8.94 -12.42 2.41
N PHE A 61 8.52 -12.44 1.14
CA PHE A 61 8.72 -11.35 0.18
C PHE A 61 8.20 -10.03 0.73
N ARG A 62 6.99 -10.02 1.30
CA ARG A 62 6.36 -8.83 1.87
C ARG A 62 7.16 -8.24 3.04
N LEU A 63 7.73 -9.10 3.88
CA LEU A 63 8.61 -8.70 4.96
C LEU A 63 9.91 -8.12 4.41
N VAL A 64 10.63 -8.86 3.55
CA VAL A 64 11.88 -8.40 2.92
C VAL A 64 11.69 -7.06 2.21
N TRP A 65 10.64 -6.90 1.41
CA TRP A 65 10.31 -5.65 0.74
C TRP A 65 9.98 -4.52 1.72
N GLY A 66 9.31 -4.86 2.82
CA GLY A 66 9.03 -3.96 3.93
C GLY A 66 10.27 -3.41 4.63
N PHE A 67 11.31 -4.23 4.76
CA PHE A 67 12.58 -3.86 5.40
C PHE A 67 13.58 -3.22 4.42
N ALA A 68 13.72 -3.76 3.19
CA ALA A 68 14.69 -3.29 2.20
C ALA A 68 14.34 -1.91 1.61
N GLY A 69 13.07 -1.54 1.53
CA GLY A 69 12.64 -0.26 0.97
C GLY A 69 12.69 0.92 1.97
N ASN A 70 13.73 0.99 2.78
CA ASN A 70 13.95 1.90 3.93
C ASN A 70 14.06 3.42 3.62
N ARG A 71 13.31 3.95 2.64
CA ARG A 71 13.05 5.40 2.53
C ARG A 71 11.59 5.75 2.20
N HIS A 72 10.87 4.90 1.46
CA HIS A 72 9.46 5.10 1.11
C HIS A 72 8.58 3.83 1.11
N ALA A 73 9.11 2.64 1.45
CA ALA A 73 8.34 1.39 1.40
C ALA A 73 7.54 1.13 2.68
N ARG A 74 6.50 1.93 2.89
CA ARG A 74 5.13 1.54 3.27
C ARG A 74 4.84 0.73 4.55
N PHE A 75 5.81 0.13 5.25
CA PHE A 75 5.60 -0.31 6.65
C PHE A 75 5.65 0.86 7.62
N ALA A 76 6.54 1.84 7.40
CA ALA A 76 6.59 3.05 8.22
C ALA A 76 5.38 3.99 8.03
N ARG A 77 4.58 3.85 6.96
CA ARG A 77 3.31 4.60 6.82
C ARG A 77 2.15 3.92 7.54
N PHE A 78 2.17 2.59 7.65
CA PHE A 78 1.25 1.84 8.52
C PHE A 78 1.61 2.02 10.00
N LEU A 79 2.91 2.13 10.33
CA LEU A 79 3.45 2.43 11.68
C LEU A 79 3.55 3.94 12.02
N ARG A 80 3.32 4.86 11.07
CA ARG A 80 2.92 6.26 11.36
C ARG A 80 1.41 6.39 11.61
N GLY A 81 0.62 5.39 11.21
CA GLY A 81 -0.83 5.29 11.41
C GLY A 81 -1.34 4.54 12.66
N PRO A 82 -0.56 4.20 13.70
CA PRO A 82 -1.11 3.89 15.01
C PRO A 82 -0.99 5.12 15.92
N VAL A 83 0.13 5.86 15.91
CA VAL A 83 0.30 7.07 16.74
C VAL A 83 -0.56 8.22 16.22
N ALA A 84 -0.56 8.53 14.93
CA ALA A 84 -1.44 9.58 14.39
C ALA A 84 -2.93 9.22 14.52
N THR A 85 -3.27 7.93 14.46
CA THR A 85 -4.64 7.44 14.67
C THR A 85 -5.01 7.44 16.16
N LEU A 86 -4.08 7.13 17.06
CA LEU A 86 -4.26 7.23 18.50
C LEU A 86 -4.32 8.68 18.97
N ASP A 87 -3.54 9.58 18.37
CA ASP A 87 -3.62 11.02 18.62
C ASP A 87 -4.93 11.58 18.09
N TYR A 88 -5.38 11.15 16.89
CA TYR A 88 -6.71 11.50 16.40
C TYR A 88 -7.83 10.93 17.28
N LEU A 89 -7.74 9.67 17.72
CA LEU A 89 -8.69 9.06 18.65
C LEU A 89 -8.65 9.75 20.02
N ARG A 90 -7.47 10.14 20.49
CA ARG A 90 -7.28 10.88 21.75
C ARG A 90 -7.87 12.29 21.62
N ASP A 91 -7.66 12.97 20.50
CA ASP A 91 -8.23 14.30 20.22
C ASP A 91 -9.76 14.23 20.05
N MET A 92 -10.27 13.15 19.46
CA MET A 92 -11.70 12.87 19.33
C MET A 92 -12.33 12.53 20.69
N LEU A 93 -11.66 11.73 21.52
CA LEU A 93 -12.10 11.37 22.87
C LEU A 93 -11.98 12.55 23.84
N ALA A 94 -11.01 13.44 23.64
CA ALA A 94 -10.82 14.69 24.37
C ALA A 94 -11.82 15.80 23.96
N ARG A 95 -12.79 15.51 23.06
CA ARG A 95 -13.73 16.49 22.48
C ARG A 95 -13.05 17.78 22.02
N ARG A 96 -11.79 17.70 21.57
CA ARG A 96 -11.17 18.79 20.81
C ARG A 96 -11.55 18.61 19.35
N GLU A 97 -12.86 18.68 19.11
CA GLU A 97 -13.39 18.89 17.79
C GLU A 97 -12.82 20.21 17.25
N ARG A 98 -11.72 20.14 16.50
CA ARG A 98 -11.50 21.12 15.43
C ARG A 98 -12.61 20.88 14.45
N ARG A 99 -13.71 21.58 14.69
CA ARG A 99 -14.85 21.70 13.82
C ARG A 99 -14.32 22.29 12.52
N TYR A 100 -13.99 21.41 11.57
CA TYR A 100 -13.87 21.81 10.18
C TYR A 100 -15.30 22.09 9.71
N LEU A 101 -15.73 23.33 9.92
CA LEU A 101 -16.81 23.93 9.15
C LEU A 101 -16.29 24.09 7.71
N GLY A 102 -17.00 23.49 6.76
CA GLY A 102 -16.73 23.58 5.31
C GLY A 102 -16.57 22.18 4.71
N HIS A 103 -17.66 21.45 4.47
CA HIS A 103 -18.50 21.52 3.26
C HIS A 103 -17.83 20.90 2.02
N ASN A 104 -18.36 19.71 1.65
CA ASN A 104 -18.20 18.93 0.42
C ASN A 104 -16.77 18.64 -0.07
#